data_AF-X8K9Q1-F1
#
_entry.id   AF-X8K9Q1-F1
#
_cell.length_a   1.000
_cell.length_b   1.000
_cell.length_c   1.000
_cell.angle_alpha   90.00
_cell.angle_beta   90.00
_cell.angle_gamma   90.00
#
_symmetry.space_group_name_H-M   'P 1'
#
loop_
_entity.id
_entity.type
_entity.pdbx_description
1 polymer ?
#
loop_
_entity_poly.entity_id
_entity_poly.type
_entity_poly.pdbx_seq_one_letter_code
_entity_poly.pdbx_strand_id
1 'polypeptide(L)'
;MTTSEISDKETAAKILALVPQEWIKRIPFFVRKHATTRTIKRISIEHPELYAVAKRSGEIPEKEREELRQILTGIFQEKMNKHKIK
;
A
#
# COMPACT_ATOMS: atom_id res chain seq x y z
N MET A 1 -1.60 14.59 -22.09
CA MET A 1 -0.44 14.11 -21.32
C MET A 1 -0.51 12.60 -21.28
N THR A 2 0.46 11.91 -21.89
CA THR A 2 0.57 10.45 -21.85
C THR A 2 1.23 10.06 -20.55
N THR A 3 0.42 9.63 -19.58
CA THR A 3 0.92 9.16 -18.29
C THR A 3 1.58 7.79 -18.47
N SER A 4 2.91 7.73 -18.48
CA SER A 4 3.66 6.47 -18.60
C SER A 4 3.44 5.60 -17.36
N GLU A 5 3.33 4.28 -17.52
CA GLU A 5 3.28 3.37 -16.38
C GLU A 5 4.67 3.20 -15.75
N ILE A 6 4.73 3.20 -14.41
CA ILE A 6 5.97 2.94 -13.65
C ILE A 6 6.08 1.46 -13.27
N SER A 7 7.26 1.05 -12.80
CA SER A 7 7.50 -0.35 -12.41
C SER A 7 6.67 -0.77 -11.19
N ASP A 8 6.44 -2.07 -11.00
CA ASP A 8 5.75 -2.60 -9.81
C ASP A 8 6.50 -2.25 -8.51
N LYS A 9 7.82 -2.15 -8.56
CA LYS A 9 8.64 -1.76 -7.41
C LYS A 9 8.39 -0.31 -7.01
N GLU A 10 8.29 0.59 -7.98
CA GLU A 10 7.97 2.00 -7.72
C GLU A 10 6.51 2.17 -7.29
N THR A 11 5.59 1.45 -7.93
CA THR A 11 4.17 1.39 -7.55
C THR A 11 4.03 0.95 -6.09
N ALA A 12 4.72 -0.13 -5.71
CA ALA A 12 4.78 -0.61 -4.33
C ALA A 12 5.28 0.45 -3.36
N ALA A 13 6.37 1.15 -3.69
CA ALA A 13 6.90 2.23 -2.85
C ALA A 13 5.90 3.38 -2.69
N LYS A 14 5.23 3.77 -3.78
CA LYS A 14 4.21 4.82 -3.81
C LYS A 14 3.01 4.48 -2.93
N ILE A 15 2.49 3.25 -3.05
CA ILE A 15 1.39 2.73 -2.22
C ILE A 15 1.81 2.68 -0.74
N LEU A 16 3.00 2.18 -0.43
CA LEU A 16 3.49 2.10 0.95
C LEU A 16 3.72 3.47 1.59
N ALA A 17 4.03 4.49 0.80
CA ALA A 17 4.16 5.87 1.27
C ALA A 17 2.83 6.49 1.72
N LEU A 18 1.68 5.92 1.32
CA LEU A 18 0.35 6.36 1.77
C LEU A 18 0.04 5.97 3.22
N VAL A 19 0.77 4.98 3.76
CA VAL A 19 0.60 4.50 5.13
C VAL A 19 1.55 5.25 6.06
N PRO A 20 1.09 5.64 7.27
CA PRO A 20 1.98 6.16 8.29
C PRO A 20 3.15 5.19 8.56
N GLN A 21 4.38 5.67 8.36
CA GLN A 21 5.58 4.84 8.54
C GLN A 21 5.72 4.31 9.98
N GLU A 22 5.09 4.97 10.96
CA GLU A 22 5.03 4.48 12.34
C GLU A 22 4.41 3.07 12.44
N TRP A 23 3.36 2.79 11.67
CA TRP A 23 2.70 1.48 11.71
C TRP A 23 3.60 0.41 11.11
N ILE A 24 4.31 0.74 10.05
CA ILE A 24 5.31 -0.12 9.43
C ILE A 24 6.48 -0.38 10.40
N LYS A 25 6.88 0.63 11.18
CA LYS A 25 7.92 0.51 12.20
C LYS A 25 7.53 -0.42 13.36
N ARG A 26 6.24 -0.45 13.76
CA ARG A 26 5.72 -1.38 14.78
C ARG A 26 5.80 -2.84 14.34
N ILE A 27 5.84 -3.12 13.04
CA ILE A 27 6.06 -4.46 12.51
C ILE A 27 7.55 -4.83 12.66
N PRO A 28 7.90 -5.99 13.25
CA PRO A 28 9.28 -6.46 13.35
C PRO A 28 9.97 -6.54 11.98
N PHE A 29 11.23 -6.11 11.90
CA PHE A 29 11.94 -5.91 10.62
C PHE A 29 11.96 -7.16 9.73
N PHE A 30 12.13 -8.35 10.31
CA PHE A 30 12.21 -9.61 9.58
C PHE A 30 10.89 -10.00 8.87
N VAL A 31 9.73 -9.58 9.39
CA VAL A 31 8.42 -9.82 8.74
C VAL A 31 7.93 -8.61 7.94
N ARG A 32 8.50 -7.42 8.14
CA ARG A 32 8.06 -6.17 7.50
C ARG A 32 7.97 -6.30 5.98
N LYS A 33 9.04 -6.77 5.32
CA LYS A 33 9.09 -6.97 3.86
C LYS A 33 7.98 -7.93 3.39
N HIS A 34 7.81 -9.06 4.08
CA HIS A 34 6.77 -10.03 3.73
C HIS A 34 5.36 -9.46 3.91
N ALA A 35 5.12 -8.76 5.02
CA ALA A 35 3.84 -8.12 5.31
C ALA A 35 3.48 -7.07 4.25
N THR A 36 4.41 -6.17 3.92
CA THR A 36 4.19 -5.10 2.92
C THR A 36 3.97 -5.68 1.53
N THR A 37 4.78 -6.64 1.09
CA THR A 37 4.62 -7.26 -0.23
C THR A 37 3.29 -8.00 -0.36
N ARG A 38 2.85 -8.72 0.69
CA ARG A 38 1.55 -9.41 0.68
C ARG A 38 0.39 -8.42 0.62
N THR A 39 0.49 -7.29 1.32
CA THR A 39 -0.53 -6.23 1.27
C THR A 39 -0.63 -5.63 -0.14
N ILE A 40 0.49 -5.29 -0.78
CA ILE A 40 0.48 -4.76 -2.15
C ILE A 40 -0.09 -5.77 -3.15
N LYS A 41 0.34 -7.04 -3.05
CA LYS A 41 -0.20 -8.11 -3.89
C LYS A 41 -1.71 -8.30 -3.70
N ARG A 42 -2.21 -8.12 -2.47
CA ARG A 42 -3.65 -8.16 -2.18
C ARG A 42 -4.37 -7.03 -2.90
N ILE A 43 -3.86 -5.80 -2.83
CA ILE A 43 -4.44 -4.64 -3.52
C ILE A 43 -4.43 -4.84 -5.03
N SER A 44 -3.36 -5.37 -5.62
CA SER A 44 -3.32 -5.62 -7.08
C SER A 44 -4.35 -6.65 -7.56
N ILE A 45 -4.85 -7.51 -6.66
CA ILE A 45 -5.83 -8.56 -6.98
C ILE A 45 -7.25 -8.09 -6.64
N GLU A 46 -7.45 -7.52 -5.45
CA GLU A 46 -8.77 -7.12 -4.94
C GLU A 46 -9.21 -5.74 -5.46
N HIS A 47 -8.25 -4.86 -5.74
CA HIS A 47 -8.49 -3.49 -6.21
C HIS A 47 -7.59 -3.16 -7.41
N PRO A 48 -7.76 -3.88 -8.54
CA PRO A 48 -6.91 -3.69 -9.72
C PRO A 48 -7.02 -2.27 -10.28
N GLU A 49 -8.18 -1.60 -10.15
CA GLU A 49 -8.32 -0.20 -10.58
C GLU A 49 -7.44 0.76 -9.77
N LEU A 50 -7.43 0.62 -8.44
CA LEU A 50 -6.60 1.45 -7.56
C LEU A 50 -5.11 1.18 -7.77
N TYR A 51 -4.74 -0.09 -8.00
CA TYR A 51 -3.37 -0.47 -8.32
C TYR A 51 -2.92 0.12 -9.67
N ALA A 52 -3.79 0.08 -10.69
CA ALA A 52 -3.51 0.67 -12.00
C ALA A 52 -3.34 2.19 -11.91
N VAL A 53 -4.14 2.88 -11.09
CA VAL A 53 -3.97 4.31 -10.83
C VAL A 53 -2.64 4.60 -10.12
N ALA A 54 -2.26 3.78 -9.14
CA ALA A 54 -0.95 3.91 -8.49
C ALA A 54 0.22 3.68 -9.45
N LYS A 55 0.04 2.78 -10.44
CA LYS A 55 1.03 2.44 -11.47
C LYS A 55 1.19 3.53 -12.54
N ARG A 56 0.27 4.49 -12.64
CA ARG A 56 0.45 5.68 -13.49
C ARG A 56 1.57 6.56 -12.93
N SER A 57 2.43 7.06 -13.81
CA SER A 57 3.39 8.14 -13.49
C SER A 57 2.66 9.38 -13.00
N GLY A 58 3.28 10.17 -12.12
CA GLY A 58 2.64 11.34 -11.53
C GLY A 58 1.88 11.03 -10.24
N GLU A 59 1.02 11.95 -9.80
CA GLU A 59 0.36 11.83 -8.50
C GLU A 59 -0.89 10.94 -8.56
N ILE A 60 -1.17 10.25 -7.46
CA ILE A 60 -2.44 9.52 -7.30
C ILE A 60 -3.51 10.59 -7.01
N PRO A 61 -4.63 10.63 -7.75
CA PRO A 61 -5.68 11.61 -7.47
C PRO A 61 -6.23 11.40 -6.06
N GLU A 62 -6.74 12.49 -5.47
CA GLU A 62 -7.07 12.52 -4.03
C GLU A 62 -8.07 11.43 -3.62
N LYS A 63 -9.07 11.17 -4.47
CA LYS A 63 -10.08 10.14 -4.25
C LYS A 63 -9.45 8.75 -4.12
N GLU A 64 -8.71 8.30 -5.13
CA GLU A 64 -8.07 6.99 -5.14
C GLU A 64 -6.96 6.89 -4.09
N ARG A 65 -6.31 8.01 -3.79
CA ARG A 65 -5.30 8.10 -2.72
C ARG A 65 -5.93 7.84 -1.36
N GLU A 66 -7.08 8.44 -1.07
CA GLU A 66 -7.80 8.23 0.18
C GLU A 66 -8.34 6.80 0.28
N GLU A 67 -8.92 6.27 -0.79
CA GLU A 67 -9.38 4.87 -0.84
C GLU A 67 -8.23 3.88 -0.59
N LEU A 68 -7.10 4.04 -1.30
CA LEU A 68 -5.89 3.23 -1.06
C LEU A 68 -5.41 3.34 0.38
N ARG A 69 -5.39 4.56 0.94
CA ARG A 69 -4.99 4.79 2.32
C ARG A 69 -5.93 4.06 3.28
N GLN A 70 -7.24 4.12 3.09
CA GLN A 70 -8.21 3.43 3.96
C GLN A 70 -8.06 1.91 3.90
N ILE A 71 -7.94 1.34 2.69
CA ILE A 71 -7.73 -0.10 2.49
C ILE A 71 -6.44 -0.56 3.16
N LEU A 72 -5.33 0.15 2.90
CA LEU A 72 -4.04 -0.16 3.52
C LEU A 72 -4.15 -0.07 5.05
N THR A 73 -4.72 1.02 5.55
CA THR A 73 -4.90 1.27 6.99
C THR A 73 -5.69 0.12 7.63
N GLY A 74 -6.82 -0.28 7.02
CA GLY A 74 -7.64 -1.40 7.49
C GLY A 74 -6.86 -2.73 7.54
N ILE A 75 -6.09 -3.05 6.49
CA ILE A 75 -5.25 -4.27 6.46
C ILE A 75 -4.18 -4.25 7.55
N PHE A 76 -3.52 -3.11 7.77
CA PHE A 76 -2.50 -2.98 8.80
C PHE A 76 -3.11 -3.03 10.21
N GLN A 77 -4.27 -2.38 10.44
CA GLN A 77 -5.00 -2.48 11.71
C GLN A 77 -5.44 -3.90 12.01
N GLU A 78 -6.01 -4.61 11.03
CA GLU A 78 -6.39 -6.02 11.18
C GLU A 78 -5.18 -6.87 11.57
N LYS A 79 -4.02 -6.66 10.92
CA LYS A 79 -2.77 -7.33 11.28
C LYS A 79 -2.33 -6.99 12.71
N MET A 80 -2.31 -5.72 13.08
CA MET A 80 -1.89 -5.28 14.42
C MET A 80 -2.80 -5.89 15.50
N ASN A 81 -4.12 -5.85 15.29
CA ASN A 81 -5.11 -6.44 16.19
C ASN A 81 -4.94 -7.96 16.30
N LYS A 82 -4.81 -8.66 15.16
CA LYS A 82 -4.62 -10.11 15.11
C LYS A 82 -3.37 -10.56 15.84
N HIS A 83 -2.28 -9.79 15.72
CA HIS A 83 -1.00 -10.11 16.33
C HIS A 83 -0.79 -9.44 17.70
N LYS A 84 -1.82 -8.76 18.24
CA LYS A 84 -1.77 -8.01 19.51
C LYS A 84 -0.53 -7.12 19.63
N ILE A 85 -0.16 -6.48 18.52
CA ILE A 85 0.97 -5.55 18.46
C ILE A 85 0.56 -4.31 19.26
N LYS A 86 1.14 -4.13 20.44
CA LYS A 86 0.92 -2.97 21.33
C LYS A 86 1.82 -1.80 20.91
#